data_AF-A0A399RP94-F1
#
_entry.id   AF-A0A399RP94-F1
#
_cell.length_a   1.000
_cell.length_b   1.000
_cell.length_c   1.000
_cell.angle_alpha   90.00
_cell.angle_beta   90.00
_cell.angle_gamma   90.00
#
_symmetry.space_group_name_H-M   'P 1'
#
loop_
_entity.id
_entity.type
_entity.pdbx_description
1 polymer ?
#
loop_
_entity_poly.entity_id
_entity_poly.type
_entity_poly.pdbx_seq_one_letter_code
_entity_poly.pdbx_strand_id
1 'polypeptide(L)'
;MTRLIWTTAAALALMTAPTAYAQKPQLTGESGTTVIEDCLAEAEAGDRDRQSCVGKMYDACPGNAGSTLEMVTCITDETAFWDIRLNEVYRELIALYQQQDSEFGDDYNMAARLRETQRGWIDWRDLKCRFAYDEFRGGTLGRVTGADCIMTMTAERVFELEDLKDAAEM
;
A
#
# COMPACT_ATOMS: atom_id res chain seq x y z
N MET A 1 -3.92 -73.97 -42.53
CA MET A 1 -5.27 -73.63 -42.04
C MET A 1 -5.13 -73.24 -40.57
N THR A 2 -5.37 -71.97 -40.23
CA THR A 2 -6.13 -71.44 -39.07
C THR A 2 -5.85 -69.93 -39.01
N ARG A 3 -6.93 -69.12 -39.04
CA ARG A 3 -6.94 -67.65 -39.02
C ARG A 3 -6.70 -67.13 -37.60
N LEU A 4 -6.19 -65.91 -37.45
CA LEU A 4 -6.52 -65.01 -36.33
C LEU A 4 -6.33 -63.55 -36.76
N ILE A 5 -7.46 -62.86 -36.93
CA ILE A 5 -7.58 -61.42 -37.17
C ILE A 5 -7.72 -60.78 -35.79
N TRP A 6 -6.87 -59.81 -35.46
CA TRP A 6 -7.00 -59.00 -34.25
C TRP A 6 -7.53 -57.62 -34.65
N THR A 7 -8.77 -57.33 -34.28
CA THR A 7 -9.36 -55.98 -34.33
C THR A 7 -8.99 -55.24 -33.06
N THR A 8 -8.23 -54.14 -33.16
CA THR A 8 -7.99 -53.24 -32.03
C THR A 8 -9.12 -52.21 -31.93
N ALA A 9 -9.79 -52.20 -30.78
CA ALA A 9 -10.79 -51.21 -30.41
C ALA A 9 -10.08 -49.95 -29.86
N ALA A 10 -10.42 -48.78 -30.40
CA ALA A 10 -9.94 -47.50 -29.89
C ALA A 10 -10.82 -47.04 -28.71
N ALA A 11 -10.21 -46.91 -27.52
CA ALA A 11 -10.87 -46.37 -26.33
C ALA A 11 -10.76 -44.83 -26.34
N LEU A 12 -11.91 -44.15 -26.35
CA LEU A 12 -12.02 -42.70 -26.28
C LEU A 12 -11.93 -42.27 -24.81
N ALA A 13 -10.80 -41.67 -24.41
CA ALA A 13 -10.62 -41.13 -23.06
C ALA A 13 -11.25 -39.73 -22.96
N LEU A 14 -12.35 -39.62 -22.21
CA LEU A 14 -12.95 -38.34 -21.81
C LEU A 14 -12.06 -37.66 -20.77
N MET A 15 -11.33 -36.62 -21.18
CA MET A 15 -10.60 -35.74 -20.27
C MET A 15 -11.59 -34.75 -19.64
N THR A 16 -11.89 -34.90 -18.36
CA THR A 16 -12.56 -33.86 -17.58
C THR A 16 -11.52 -32.83 -17.17
N ALA A 17 -11.59 -31.63 -17.76
CA ALA A 17 -10.72 -30.53 -17.39
C ALA A 17 -10.96 -30.11 -15.92
N PRO A 18 -9.92 -29.77 -15.14
CA PRO A 18 -10.10 -29.21 -13.83
C PRO A 18 -10.73 -27.82 -13.95
N THR A 19 -11.74 -27.54 -13.14
CA THR A 19 -12.28 -26.19 -12.95
C THR A 19 -11.18 -25.31 -12.38
N ALA A 20 -10.58 -24.46 -13.21
CA ALA A 20 -9.72 -23.39 -12.74
C ALA A 20 -10.57 -22.42 -11.92
N TYR A 21 -10.27 -22.27 -10.63
CA TYR A 21 -10.79 -21.15 -9.84
C TYR A 21 -10.18 -19.88 -10.43
N ALA A 22 -10.99 -19.08 -11.12
CA ALA A 22 -10.58 -17.75 -11.55
C ALA A 22 -10.32 -16.91 -10.28
N GLN A 23 -9.06 -16.56 -10.01
CA GLN A 23 -8.77 -15.45 -9.10
C GLN A 23 -9.42 -14.21 -9.71
N LYS A 24 -10.35 -13.58 -8.98
CA LYS A 24 -10.85 -12.25 -9.37
C LYS A 24 -9.63 -11.34 -9.57
N PRO A 25 -9.62 -10.47 -10.60
CA PRO A 25 -8.56 -9.49 -10.71
C PRO A 25 -8.62 -8.62 -9.47
N GLN A 26 -7.65 -8.79 -8.58
CA GLN A 26 -7.27 -7.78 -7.62
C GLN A 26 -6.82 -6.57 -8.45
N LEU A 27 -7.16 -5.34 -8.07
CA LEU A 27 -6.50 -4.16 -8.62
C LEU A 27 -5.06 -4.11 -8.09
N THR A 28 -4.24 -5.06 -8.53
CA THR A 28 -2.80 -5.13 -8.25
C THR A 28 -2.07 -4.66 -9.49
N GLY A 29 -1.19 -3.67 -9.35
CA GLY A 29 -0.40 -3.10 -10.44
C GLY A 29 -0.90 -1.73 -10.92
N GLU A 30 -0.51 -1.36 -12.14
CA GLU A 30 -0.63 -0.01 -12.73
C GLU A 30 -2.03 0.62 -12.56
N SER A 31 -3.09 -0.17 -12.73
CA SER A 31 -4.48 0.33 -12.67
C SER A 31 -4.97 0.75 -11.29
N GLY A 32 -4.37 0.22 -10.20
CA GLY A 32 -4.68 0.67 -8.83
C GLY A 32 -3.94 1.96 -8.49
N THR A 33 -2.67 2.03 -8.89
CA THR A 33 -1.80 3.21 -8.71
C THR A 33 -2.38 4.44 -9.42
N THR A 34 -2.87 4.30 -10.66
CA THR A 34 -3.43 5.43 -11.41
C THR A 34 -4.58 6.13 -10.69
N VAL A 35 -5.40 5.40 -9.92
CA VAL A 35 -6.52 5.99 -9.18
C VAL A 35 -6.05 6.99 -8.12
N ILE A 36 -4.98 6.66 -7.39
CA ILE A 36 -4.42 7.59 -6.39
C ILE A 36 -3.59 8.67 -7.06
N GLU A 37 -2.84 8.37 -8.13
CA GLU A 37 -2.05 9.37 -8.85
C GLU A 37 -2.92 10.47 -9.46
N ASP A 38 -4.02 10.11 -10.14
CA ASP A 38 -4.97 11.09 -10.69
C ASP A 38 -5.56 11.96 -9.57
N CYS A 39 -5.91 11.32 -8.45
CA CYS A 39 -6.40 11.98 -7.25
C CYS A 39 -5.38 12.97 -6.65
N LEU A 40 -4.10 12.61 -6.60
CA LEU A 40 -3.05 13.48 -6.08
C LEU A 40 -2.78 14.65 -7.03
N ALA A 41 -2.80 14.41 -8.35
CA ALA A 41 -2.64 15.46 -9.35
C ALA A 41 -3.73 16.53 -9.27
N GLU A 42 -4.99 16.14 -9.08
CA GLU A 42 -6.09 17.07 -8.82
C GLU A 42 -5.90 17.84 -7.49
N ALA A 43 -5.31 17.21 -6.47
CA ALA A 43 -5.03 17.86 -5.20
C ALA A 43 -3.93 18.93 -5.33
N GLU A 44 -2.87 18.61 -6.08
CA GLU A 44 -1.79 19.54 -6.43
C GLU A 44 -2.30 20.73 -7.27
N ALA A 45 -3.31 20.51 -8.12
CA ALA A 45 -3.99 21.57 -8.86
C ALA A 45 -4.88 22.48 -7.98
N GLY A 46 -5.10 22.11 -6.72
CA GLY A 46 -5.97 22.83 -5.79
C GLY A 46 -7.46 22.53 -5.94
N ASP A 47 -7.82 21.53 -6.74
CA ASP A 47 -9.21 21.14 -7.00
C ASP A 47 -9.79 20.24 -5.91
N ARG A 48 -8.94 19.73 -5.01
CA ARG A 48 -9.35 18.84 -3.89
C ARG A 48 -8.34 18.82 -2.74
N ASP A 49 -8.82 18.32 -1.61
CA ASP A 49 -8.00 18.05 -0.43
C ASP A 49 -7.21 16.73 -0.59
N ARG A 50 -5.88 16.76 -0.46
CA ARG A 50 -5.02 15.56 -0.64
C ARG A 50 -5.37 14.44 0.36
N GLN A 51 -5.86 14.79 1.56
CA GLN A 51 -6.34 13.83 2.55
C GLN A 51 -7.46 12.95 1.99
N SER A 52 -8.27 13.48 1.08
CA SER A 52 -9.33 12.71 0.43
C SER A 52 -8.85 11.73 -0.64
N CYS A 53 -7.53 11.61 -0.88
CA CYS A 53 -6.95 10.51 -1.67
C CYS A 53 -6.70 9.24 -0.87
N VAL A 54 -6.62 9.34 0.45
CA VAL A 54 -6.41 8.19 1.31
C VAL A 54 -7.63 7.27 1.24
N GLY A 55 -7.39 5.99 0.95
CA GLY A 55 -8.40 4.95 0.76
C GLY A 55 -8.91 4.82 -0.67
N LYS A 56 -8.47 5.63 -1.64
CA LYS A 56 -9.04 5.60 -3.01
C LYS A 56 -8.73 4.31 -3.77
N MET A 57 -7.52 3.76 -3.61
CA MET A 57 -7.17 2.48 -4.23
C MET A 57 -7.88 1.33 -3.53
N TYR A 58 -8.01 1.39 -2.21
CA TYR A 58 -8.82 0.47 -1.42
C TYR A 58 -10.30 0.48 -1.85
N ASP A 59 -10.90 1.66 -2.01
CA ASP A 59 -12.29 1.83 -2.45
C ASP A 59 -12.53 1.24 -3.84
N ALA A 60 -11.59 1.44 -4.76
CA ALA A 60 -11.66 0.90 -6.12
C ALA A 60 -11.43 -0.62 -6.16
N CYS A 61 -10.74 -1.20 -5.17
CA CYS A 61 -10.33 -2.60 -5.17
C CYS A 61 -11.54 -3.56 -5.07
N PRO A 62 -11.73 -4.50 -6.02
CA PRO A 62 -12.83 -5.47 -5.98
C PRO A 62 -12.87 -6.32 -4.71
N GLY A 63 -11.72 -6.55 -4.08
CA GLY A 63 -11.58 -7.29 -2.83
C GLY A 63 -12.16 -6.58 -1.61
N ASN A 64 -12.41 -5.26 -1.69
CA ASN A 64 -13.03 -4.49 -0.61
C ASN A 64 -14.47 -4.97 -0.32
N ALA A 65 -15.21 -5.39 -1.34
CA ALA A 65 -16.52 -6.03 -1.19
C ALA A 65 -16.44 -7.56 -0.93
N GLY A 66 -15.25 -8.09 -0.66
CA GLY A 66 -14.98 -9.52 -0.53
C GLY A 66 -14.90 -10.02 0.92
N SER A 67 -14.08 -11.05 1.10
CA SER A 67 -13.71 -11.57 2.42
C SER A 67 -12.83 -10.58 3.20
N THR A 68 -12.75 -10.72 4.53
CA THR A 68 -11.83 -9.92 5.35
C THR A 68 -10.38 -10.02 4.87
N LEU A 69 -9.98 -11.20 4.37
CA LEU A 69 -8.64 -11.36 3.82
C LEU A 69 -8.43 -10.47 2.59
N GLU A 70 -9.38 -10.46 1.67
CA GLU A 70 -9.34 -9.63 0.47
C GLU A 70 -9.38 -8.13 0.81
N MET A 71 -10.19 -7.72 1.80
CA MET A 71 -10.20 -6.33 2.28
C MET A 71 -8.82 -5.89 2.79
N VAL A 72 -8.19 -6.71 3.65
CA VAL A 72 -6.86 -6.42 4.19
C VAL A 72 -5.81 -6.40 3.08
N THR A 73 -5.92 -7.26 2.06
CA THR A 73 -5.06 -7.21 0.88
C THR A 73 -5.19 -5.88 0.16
N CYS A 74 -6.41 -5.41 -0.13
CA CYS A 74 -6.62 -4.11 -0.78
C CYS A 74 -6.01 -2.94 0.03
N ILE A 75 -6.19 -2.95 1.36
CA ILE A 75 -5.60 -1.92 2.24
C ILE A 75 -4.06 -1.99 2.22
N THR A 76 -3.50 -3.20 2.23
CA THR A 76 -2.05 -3.40 2.22
C THR A 76 -1.44 -2.96 0.88
N ASP A 77 -2.12 -3.20 -0.23
CA ASP A 77 -1.68 -2.76 -1.55
C ASP A 77 -1.62 -1.22 -1.64
N GLU A 78 -2.65 -0.53 -1.12
CA GLU A 78 -2.62 0.93 -1.00
C GLU A 78 -1.56 1.41 -0.01
N THR A 79 -1.37 0.72 1.12
CA THR A 79 -0.30 1.04 2.06
C THR A 79 1.08 0.98 1.39
N ALA A 80 1.31 0.01 0.50
CA ALA A 80 2.55 -0.11 -0.24
C ALA A 80 2.79 1.08 -1.18
N PHE A 81 1.75 1.60 -1.82
CA PHE A 81 1.83 2.85 -2.58
C PHE A 81 2.30 4.01 -1.69
N TRP A 82 1.65 4.21 -0.54
CA TRP A 82 2.02 5.28 0.39
C TRP A 82 3.42 5.11 0.98
N ASP A 83 3.86 3.88 1.26
CA ASP A 83 5.21 3.61 1.79
C ASP A 83 6.30 3.92 0.77
N ILE A 84 6.08 3.60 -0.52
CA ILE A 84 7.00 4.00 -1.59
C ILE A 84 7.18 5.51 -1.61
N ARG A 85 6.05 6.26 -1.67
CA ARG A 85 6.05 7.72 -1.69
C ARG A 85 6.68 8.32 -0.43
N LEU A 86 6.40 7.74 0.75
CA LEU A 86 7.00 8.15 2.03
C LEU A 86 8.51 8.05 1.98
N ASN A 87 9.04 6.93 1.51
CA ASN A 87 10.48 6.72 1.41
C ASN A 87 11.13 7.63 0.36
N GLU A 88 10.42 8.00 -0.70
CA GLU A 88 10.88 8.98 -1.70
C GLU A 88 11.02 10.38 -1.09
N VAL A 89 9.93 10.94 -0.55
CA VAL A 89 9.97 12.30 0.04
C VAL A 89 10.92 12.37 1.24
N TYR A 90 11.02 11.30 2.04
CA TYR A 90 11.98 11.23 3.13
C TYR A 90 13.44 11.32 2.64
N ARG A 91 13.78 10.65 1.52
CA ARG A 91 15.14 10.70 0.93
C ARG A 91 15.47 12.08 0.36
N GLU A 92 14.47 12.77 -0.18
CA GLU A 92 14.65 14.14 -0.68
C GLU A 92 14.85 15.12 0.48
N LEU A 93 13.96 15.07 1.47
CA LEU A 93 14.02 15.95 2.65
C LEU A 93 15.30 15.74 3.47
N ILE A 94 15.73 14.49 3.67
CA ILE A 94 16.97 14.24 4.42
C ILE A 94 18.19 14.80 3.69
N ALA A 95 18.21 14.79 2.36
CA ALA A 95 19.29 15.35 1.57
C ALA A 95 19.31 16.89 1.65
N LEU A 96 18.14 17.52 1.61
CA LEU A 96 18.02 18.97 1.81
C LEU A 96 18.53 19.40 3.19
N TYR A 97 18.12 18.72 4.26
CA TYR A 97 18.61 19.03 5.60
C TYR A 97 20.11 18.74 5.77
N GLN A 98 20.66 17.73 5.10
CA GLN A 98 22.12 17.51 5.10
C GLN A 98 22.87 18.68 4.45
N GLN A 99 22.32 19.23 3.37
CA GLN A 99 22.89 20.42 2.73
C GLN A 99 22.80 21.63 3.68
N GLN A 100 21.63 21.91 4.24
CA GLN A 100 21.44 23.03 5.19
C GLN A 100 22.34 22.91 6.41
N ASP A 101 22.43 21.72 7.02
CA ASP A 101 23.33 21.44 8.15
C ASP A 101 24.79 21.78 7.82
N SER A 102 25.22 21.57 6.56
CA SER A 102 26.57 21.92 6.11
C SER A 102 26.77 23.41 5.83
N GLU A 103 25.70 24.13 5.48
CA GLU A 103 25.73 25.55 5.12
C GLU A 103 25.65 26.49 6.33
N PHE A 104 24.75 26.20 7.28
CA PHE A 104 24.56 27.04 8.47
C PHE A 104 25.63 26.82 9.54
N GLY A 105 26.15 25.59 9.67
CA GLY A 105 27.18 25.24 10.64
C GLY A 105 26.77 25.45 12.11
N ASP A 106 25.47 25.35 12.39
CA ASP A 106 24.92 25.42 13.75
C ASP A 106 24.70 24.02 14.37
N ASP A 107 24.27 23.99 15.63
CA ASP A 107 24.07 22.75 16.39
C ASP A 107 22.66 22.15 16.23
N TYR A 108 21.84 22.62 15.28
CA TYR A 108 20.52 22.04 15.08
C TYR A 108 20.62 20.61 14.51
N ASN A 109 21.47 20.34 13.51
CA ASN A 109 21.66 19.00 12.96
C ASN A 109 20.32 18.37 12.52
N MET A 110 19.62 19.09 11.65
CA MET A 110 18.25 18.81 11.19
C MET A 110 18.12 17.42 10.58
N ALA A 111 19.12 16.95 9.84
CA ALA A 111 19.08 15.61 9.26
C ALA A 111 19.14 14.51 10.32
N ALA A 112 19.91 14.69 11.40
CA ALA A 112 19.90 13.74 12.51
C ALA A 112 18.55 13.75 13.25
N ARG A 113 17.98 14.93 13.50
CA ARG A 113 16.68 15.06 14.16
C ARG A 113 15.54 14.47 13.34
N LEU A 114 15.52 14.68 12.02
CA LEU A 114 14.51 14.07 11.15
C LEU A 114 14.58 12.53 11.19
N ARG A 115 15.79 11.96 11.19
CA ARG A 115 15.99 10.50 11.35
C ARG A 115 15.39 9.98 12.65
N GLU A 116 15.61 10.68 13.75
CA GLU A 116 15.06 10.32 15.05
C GLU A 116 13.52 10.45 15.06
N THR A 117 12.99 11.57 14.55
CA THR A 117 11.55 11.79 14.40
C THR A 117 10.89 10.69 13.58
N GLN A 118 11.50 10.27 12.46
CA GLN A 118 10.93 9.21 11.62
C GLN A 118 10.90 7.85 12.34
N ARG A 119 11.93 7.52 13.13
CA ARG A 119 11.93 6.31 13.96
C ARG A 119 10.86 6.35 15.04
N GLY A 120 10.75 7.48 15.75
CA GLY A 120 9.71 7.67 16.77
C GLY A 120 8.31 7.62 16.17
N TRP A 121 8.12 8.13 14.95
CA TRP A 121 6.87 8.01 14.22
C TRP A 121 6.52 6.55 13.88
N ILE A 122 7.49 5.73 13.43
CA ILE A 122 7.27 4.29 13.17
C ILE A 122 6.79 3.59 14.45
N ASP A 123 7.49 3.81 15.57
CA ASP A 123 7.12 3.21 16.86
C ASP A 123 5.70 3.64 17.28
N TRP A 124 5.37 4.92 17.12
CA TRP A 124 4.04 5.45 17.43
C TRP A 124 2.95 4.85 16.54
N ARG A 125 3.18 4.77 15.22
CA ARG A 125 2.26 4.16 14.26
C ARG A 125 1.97 2.73 14.65
N ASP A 126 3.01 1.93 14.88
CA ASP A 126 2.88 0.52 15.18
C ASP A 126 2.13 0.30 16.52
N LEU A 127 2.40 1.12 17.54
CA LEU A 127 1.65 1.09 18.80
C LEU A 127 0.19 1.47 18.64
N LYS A 128 -0.09 2.59 17.96
CA LYS A 128 -1.47 3.09 17.74
C LYS A 128 -2.29 2.10 16.93
N CYS A 129 -1.74 1.57 15.84
CA CYS A 129 -2.49 0.67 14.97
C CYS A 129 -2.64 -0.74 15.54
N ARG A 130 -1.68 -1.20 16.36
CA ARG A 130 -1.87 -2.40 17.17
C ARG A 130 -3.00 -2.21 18.20
N PHE A 131 -3.05 -1.06 18.86
CA PHE A 131 -4.14 -0.77 19.80
C PHE A 131 -5.51 -0.80 19.10
N ALA A 132 -5.63 -0.20 17.91
CA ALA A 132 -6.85 -0.24 17.11
C ALA A 132 -7.28 -1.67 16.73
N TYR A 133 -6.32 -2.57 16.45
CA TYR A 133 -6.60 -4.00 16.29
C TYR A 133 -7.09 -4.64 17.60
N ASP A 134 -6.41 -4.37 18.72
CA ASP A 134 -6.65 -4.98 20.02
C ASP A 134 -8.01 -4.61 20.64
N GLU A 135 -8.61 -3.47 20.26
CA GLU A 135 -9.98 -3.08 20.65
C GLU A 135 -11.02 -4.13 20.25
N PHE A 136 -10.75 -4.90 19.19
CA PHE A 136 -11.61 -5.99 18.71
C PHE A 136 -11.22 -7.36 19.28
N ARG A 137 -10.28 -7.43 20.23
CA ARG A 137 -9.90 -8.66 20.96
C ARG A 137 -9.52 -9.84 20.05
N GLY A 138 -8.82 -9.57 18.94
CA GLY A 138 -8.41 -10.58 17.97
C GLY A 138 -9.47 -10.96 16.93
N GLY A 139 -10.59 -10.23 16.89
CA GLY A 139 -11.64 -10.39 15.88
C GLY A 139 -11.16 -10.06 14.45
N THR A 140 -11.90 -10.56 13.46
CA THR A 140 -11.60 -10.32 12.04
C THR A 140 -11.69 -8.84 11.66
N LEU A 141 -12.62 -8.11 12.28
CA LEU A 141 -12.75 -6.66 12.11
C LEU A 141 -11.51 -5.91 12.60
N GLY A 142 -10.87 -6.36 13.68
CA GLY A 142 -9.62 -5.78 14.17
C GLY A 142 -8.50 -5.82 13.12
N ARG A 143 -8.44 -6.87 12.27
CA ARG A 143 -7.46 -6.95 11.17
C ARG A 143 -7.65 -5.83 10.15
N VAL A 144 -8.91 -5.52 9.82
CA VAL A 144 -9.24 -4.44 8.88
C VAL A 144 -8.90 -3.09 9.51
N THR A 145 -9.36 -2.84 10.74
CA THR A 145 -9.11 -1.57 11.43
C THR A 145 -7.63 -1.30 11.69
N GLY A 146 -6.86 -2.33 12.08
CA GLY A 146 -5.43 -2.20 12.26
C GLY A 146 -4.69 -1.90 10.95
N ALA A 147 -5.06 -2.57 9.86
CA ALA A 147 -4.48 -2.31 8.55
C ALA A 147 -4.83 -0.90 8.03
N ASP A 148 -6.10 -0.49 8.15
CA ASP A 148 -6.58 0.83 7.75
C ASP A 148 -5.83 1.94 8.51
N CYS A 149 -5.63 1.78 9.83
CA CYS A 149 -4.82 2.69 10.62
C CYS A 149 -3.40 2.86 10.07
N ILE A 150 -2.73 1.76 9.68
CA ILE A 150 -1.37 1.81 9.14
C ILE A 150 -1.36 2.57 7.81
N MET A 151 -2.33 2.27 6.93
CA MET A 151 -2.49 2.94 5.63
C MET A 151 -2.67 4.45 5.82
N THR A 152 -3.65 4.86 6.64
CA THR A 152 -3.94 6.27 6.89
C THR A 152 -2.75 7.00 7.49
N MET A 153 -2.12 6.45 8.52
CA MET A 153 -0.96 7.11 9.14
C MET A 153 0.23 7.21 8.20
N THR A 154 0.42 6.23 7.32
CA THR A 154 1.50 6.27 6.32
C THR A 154 1.24 7.36 5.29
N ALA A 155 0.01 7.50 4.80
CA ALA A 155 -0.38 8.58 3.89
C ALA A 155 -0.27 9.97 4.54
N GLU A 156 -0.78 10.13 5.76
CA GLU A 156 -0.65 11.38 6.52
C GLU A 156 0.82 11.76 6.72
N ARG A 157 1.70 10.77 6.95
CA ARG A 157 3.14 11.03 7.10
C ARG A 157 3.80 11.48 5.80
N VAL A 158 3.35 10.97 4.64
CA VAL A 158 3.79 11.49 3.34
C VAL A 158 3.51 12.98 3.26
N PHE A 159 2.27 13.38 3.53
CA PHE A 159 1.82 14.76 3.47
C PHE A 159 2.60 15.68 4.42
N GLU A 160 2.86 15.23 5.65
CA GLU A 160 3.71 15.97 6.59
C GLU A 160 5.14 16.15 6.07
N LEU A 161 5.73 15.12 5.46
CA LEU A 161 7.09 15.18 4.94
C LEU A 161 7.19 16.07 3.68
N GLU A 162 6.16 16.07 2.84
CA GLU A 162 6.04 16.98 1.70
C GLU A 162 5.97 18.44 2.17
N ASP A 163 5.13 18.75 3.16
CA ASP A 163 5.03 20.11 3.72
C ASP A 163 6.37 20.57 4.31
N LEU A 164 7.08 19.68 5.00
CA LEU A 164 8.41 19.96 5.55
C LEU A 164 9.45 20.18 4.45
N LYS A 165 9.34 19.45 3.33
CA LYS A 165 10.21 19.62 2.16
C LYS A 165 9.96 20.96 1.49
N ASP A 166 8.71 21.30 1.20
CA ASP A 166 8.36 22.58 0.60
C ASP A 166 8.82 23.74 1.49
N ALA A 167 8.68 23.61 2.81
CA ALA A 167 9.19 24.58 3.77
C ALA A 167 10.72 24.68 3.81
N ALA A 168 11.44 23.59 3.57
CA ALA A 168 12.90 23.58 3.54
C ALA A 168 13.49 24.11 2.21
N GLU A 169 12.71 24.12 1.13
CA GLU A 169 13.11 24.63 -0.18
C GLU A 169 12.90 26.15 -0.33
N MET A 170 12.12 26.77 0.56
CA MET A 170 11.91 28.23 0.63
C MET A 170 13.08 28.98 1.27
#